data_AF-A0A524MHV4-F1
#
_entry.id   AF-A0A524MHV4-F1
#
_cell.length_a   1.000
_cell.length_b   1.000
_cell.length_c   1.000
_cell.angle_alpha   90.00
_cell.angle_beta   90.00
_cell.angle_gamma   90.00
#
_symmetry.space_group_name_H-M   'P 1'
#
loop_
_entity.id
_entity.type
_entity.pdbx_description
1 polymer ?
#
loop_
_entity_poly.entity_id
_entity_poly.type
_entity_poly.pdbx_seq_one_letter_code
_entity_poly.pdbx_strand_id
1 'polypeptide(L)'
;MNDIAQSIQKAIAERNYSASSHMFDHALRENSIPDLIEALEEMEEAASLLTLELRDHVFYYLGMWDIYFAVQITSLDVLRILREHNVKQDAPTFMIDFIRNLLDTKDSRFSQFCVNIETISGGHYAILVPSILDQRMEELMNCRIQYRDGPRRLYCTAELMDTYYGGKIVTAIHGHSSFDIIISEEQFATIQVGLDSAGFDTSSMLDRIDSVSWDEFVKNKRKPHIERGGSGELSVMHRVKSARSNIYSQNFRQQVAALNAINIAKTQLCNDVLISVALDPTYQMRHRALNQLGESGDSNTLEFLASLMKNDDDAAIRKEAARTYSMLTSRSQLTSITHTIPRVPIKSSFFDISKINKILNTLIAKGMPTVMIDDTLKSLAIQGGPDSVDILTRLLAKHQVSVKSAVIKAS
;
A
#
# COMPACT_ATOMS: atom_id res chain seq x y z
N MET A 1 -25.01 -26.58 5.39
CA MET A 1 -24.40 -25.62 4.44
C MET A 1 -24.65 -24.17 4.85
N ASN A 2 -25.89 -23.75 5.19
CA ASN A 2 -26.14 -22.43 5.85
C ASN A 2 -25.25 -22.16 7.07
N ASP A 3 -24.82 -23.21 7.76
CA ASP A 3 -23.93 -23.13 8.91
C ASP A 3 -22.54 -22.56 8.59
N ILE A 4 -21.94 -22.88 7.43
CA ILE A 4 -20.60 -22.39 7.06
C ILE A 4 -20.65 -20.88 6.76
N ALA A 5 -21.63 -20.45 5.98
CA ALA A 5 -21.80 -19.02 5.66
C ALA A 5 -22.05 -18.21 6.94
N GLN A 6 -22.99 -18.64 7.80
CA GLN A 6 -23.25 -17.98 9.09
C GLN A 6 -22.02 -17.96 10.00
N SER A 7 -21.23 -19.02 9.98
CA SER A 7 -20.00 -19.08 10.77
C SER A 7 -18.91 -18.15 10.23
N ILE A 8 -18.78 -18.02 8.90
CA ILE A 8 -17.89 -17.04 8.26
C ILE A 8 -18.35 -15.61 8.59
N GLN A 9 -19.64 -15.33 8.51
CA GLN A 9 -20.20 -14.04 8.90
C GLN A 9 -19.86 -13.68 10.34
N LYS A 10 -20.04 -14.65 11.24
CA LYS A 10 -19.68 -14.49 12.64
C LYS A 10 -18.19 -14.20 12.79
N ALA A 11 -17.33 -14.96 12.10
CA ALA A 11 -15.89 -14.72 12.10
C ALA A 11 -15.52 -13.33 11.56
N ILE A 12 -16.20 -12.84 10.51
CA ILE A 12 -16.01 -11.49 9.95
C ILE A 12 -16.45 -10.42 10.97
N ALA A 13 -17.63 -10.57 11.55
CA ALA A 13 -18.15 -9.63 12.57
C ALA A 13 -17.25 -9.58 13.82
N GLU A 14 -16.64 -10.70 14.18
CA GLU A 14 -15.69 -10.85 15.28
C GLU A 14 -14.24 -10.51 14.89
N ARG A 15 -13.97 -10.24 13.60
CA ARG A 15 -12.61 -10.01 13.04
C ARG A 15 -11.64 -11.14 13.36
N ASN A 16 -12.16 -12.36 13.38
CA ASN A 16 -11.40 -13.58 13.66
C ASN A 16 -10.87 -14.20 12.35
N TYR A 17 -9.76 -13.65 11.85
CA TYR A 17 -9.12 -14.07 10.61
C TYR A 17 -8.72 -15.56 10.60
N SER A 18 -8.31 -16.10 11.74
CA SER A 18 -7.97 -17.51 11.88
C SER A 18 -9.20 -18.40 11.66
N ALA A 19 -10.32 -18.09 12.32
CA ALA A 19 -11.56 -18.84 12.16
C ALA A 19 -12.08 -18.78 10.72
N SER A 20 -12.12 -17.59 10.10
CA SER A 20 -12.54 -17.46 8.70
C SER A 20 -11.61 -18.22 7.75
N SER A 21 -10.29 -18.21 7.99
CA SER A 21 -9.32 -18.92 7.15
C SER A 21 -9.57 -20.43 7.19
N HIS A 22 -9.79 -20.99 8.38
CA HIS A 22 -10.18 -22.39 8.54
C HIS A 22 -11.49 -22.74 7.82
N MET A 23 -12.45 -21.81 7.79
CA MET A 23 -13.71 -22.01 7.08
C MET A 23 -13.55 -21.93 5.56
N PHE A 24 -12.73 -21.02 5.04
CA PHE A 24 -12.39 -20.99 3.61
C PHE A 24 -11.65 -22.27 3.19
N ASP A 25 -10.69 -22.74 3.98
CA ASP A 25 -10.00 -24.03 3.75
C ASP A 25 -10.97 -25.23 3.76
N HIS A 26 -11.94 -25.23 4.68
CA HIS A 26 -12.97 -26.26 4.72
C HIS A 26 -13.85 -26.19 3.46
N ALA A 27 -14.30 -24.99 3.07
CA ALA A 27 -15.15 -24.81 1.91
C ALA A 27 -14.47 -25.22 0.59
N LEU A 28 -13.17 -24.93 0.43
CA LEU A 28 -12.40 -25.38 -0.74
C LEU A 28 -12.23 -26.91 -0.79
N ARG A 29 -11.91 -27.53 0.35
CA ARG A 29 -11.71 -28.99 0.42
C ARG A 29 -12.99 -29.79 0.15
N GLU A 30 -14.12 -29.32 0.68
CA GLU A 30 -15.42 -29.96 0.52
C GLU A 30 -16.15 -29.52 -0.77
N ASN A 31 -15.50 -28.70 -1.61
CA ASN A 31 -16.09 -28.15 -2.84
C ASN A 31 -17.42 -27.39 -2.60
N SER A 32 -17.55 -26.73 -1.43
CA SER A 32 -18.72 -25.96 -1.02
C SER A 32 -18.55 -24.45 -1.23
N ILE A 33 -17.56 -24.03 -2.04
CA ILE A 33 -17.38 -22.63 -2.44
C ILE A 33 -18.58 -22.06 -3.22
N PRO A 34 -19.27 -22.80 -4.12
CA PRO A 34 -20.46 -22.26 -4.77
C PRO A 34 -21.54 -21.84 -3.78
N ASP A 35 -21.87 -22.71 -2.83
CA ASP A 35 -22.87 -22.44 -1.78
C ASP A 35 -22.46 -21.25 -0.90
N LEU A 36 -21.15 -21.13 -0.62
CA LEU A 36 -20.63 -20.00 0.14
C LEU A 36 -20.77 -18.68 -0.63
N ILE A 37 -20.45 -18.68 -1.92
CA ILE A 37 -20.57 -17.51 -2.80
C ILE A 37 -22.04 -17.06 -2.85
N GLU A 38 -22.98 -17.97 -3.10
CA GLU A 38 -24.41 -17.69 -3.14
C GLU A 38 -24.89 -17.08 -1.81
N ALA A 39 -24.50 -17.68 -0.68
CA ALA A 39 -24.87 -17.16 0.63
C ALA A 39 -24.27 -15.77 0.93
N LEU A 40 -23.05 -15.47 0.48
CA LEU A 40 -22.42 -14.16 0.64
C LEU A 40 -23.05 -13.11 -0.29
N GLU A 41 -23.48 -13.49 -1.49
CA GLU A 41 -24.21 -12.64 -2.43
C GLU A 41 -25.57 -12.22 -1.86
N GLU A 42 -26.36 -13.19 -1.35
CA GLU A 42 -27.65 -12.91 -0.71
C GLU A 42 -27.50 -11.89 0.44
N MET A 43 -26.40 -11.96 1.18
CA MET A 43 -26.12 -10.97 2.22
C MET A 43 -25.79 -9.59 1.67
N GLU A 44 -24.95 -9.52 0.63
CA GLU A 44 -24.57 -8.25 0.02
C GLU A 44 -25.79 -7.56 -0.60
N GLU A 45 -26.73 -8.34 -1.15
CA GLU A 45 -28.03 -7.84 -1.61
C GLU A 45 -28.92 -7.36 -0.46
N ALA A 46 -28.97 -8.13 0.65
CA ALA A 46 -29.78 -7.77 1.81
C ALA A 46 -29.28 -6.51 2.54
N ALA A 47 -27.97 -6.28 2.52
CA ALA A 47 -27.34 -5.09 3.07
C ALA A 47 -26.13 -4.74 2.23
N SER A 48 -26.28 -3.79 1.29
CA SER A 48 -25.17 -3.32 0.46
C SER A 48 -23.99 -2.95 1.36
N LEU A 49 -23.00 -3.84 1.45
CA LEU A 49 -21.93 -3.70 2.42
C LEU A 49 -21.06 -2.53 1.94
N LEU A 50 -21.20 -1.39 2.61
CA LEU A 50 -20.31 -0.24 2.43
C LEU A 50 -18.94 -0.47 3.11
N THR A 51 -18.66 -1.70 3.53
CA THR A 51 -17.47 -2.11 4.27
C THR A 51 -16.58 -2.99 3.41
N LEU A 52 -15.33 -3.15 3.84
CA LEU A 52 -14.33 -4.03 3.22
C LEU A 52 -13.98 -5.20 4.14
N GLU A 53 -14.82 -5.51 5.13
CA GLU A 53 -14.52 -6.56 6.11
C GLU A 53 -14.43 -7.95 5.45
N LEU A 54 -15.35 -8.29 4.52
CA LEU A 54 -15.23 -9.53 3.75
C LEU A 54 -13.91 -9.57 2.96
N ARG A 55 -13.53 -8.44 2.34
CA ARG A 55 -12.29 -8.32 1.58
C ARG A 55 -11.07 -8.55 2.45
N ASP A 56 -11.01 -7.94 3.62
CA ASP A 56 -9.91 -8.15 4.56
C ASP A 56 -9.76 -9.64 4.88
N HIS A 57 -10.85 -10.35 5.13
CA HIS A 57 -10.82 -11.78 5.47
C HIS A 57 -10.40 -12.66 4.28
N VAL A 58 -10.93 -12.41 3.08
CA VAL A 58 -10.55 -13.15 1.86
C VAL A 58 -9.09 -12.87 1.50
N PHE A 59 -8.65 -11.61 1.55
CA PHE A 59 -7.30 -11.22 1.19
C PHE A 59 -6.27 -11.67 2.22
N TYR A 60 -6.62 -11.66 3.51
CA TYR A 60 -5.79 -12.25 4.55
C TYR A 60 -5.60 -13.75 4.31
N TYR A 61 -6.70 -14.49 4.07
CA TYR A 61 -6.68 -15.92 3.80
C TYR A 61 -5.77 -16.26 2.61
N LEU A 62 -5.82 -15.47 1.54
CA LEU A 62 -5.04 -15.69 0.31
C LEU A 62 -3.63 -15.10 0.36
N GLY A 63 -3.23 -14.48 1.47
CA GLY A 63 -1.93 -13.81 1.61
C GLY A 63 -1.77 -12.55 0.75
N MET A 64 -2.87 -11.98 0.25
CA MET A 64 -2.91 -10.86 -0.71
C MET A 64 -2.84 -9.48 -0.05
N TRP A 65 -2.49 -9.40 1.23
CA TRP A 65 -2.49 -8.16 2.00
C TRP A 65 -1.59 -7.08 1.41
N ASP A 66 -0.39 -7.46 0.95
CA ASP A 66 0.62 -6.53 0.41
C ASP A 66 0.24 -5.93 -0.95
N ILE A 67 -0.70 -6.56 -1.67
CA ILE A 67 -1.20 -6.13 -2.98
C ILE A 67 -2.67 -5.72 -2.94
N TYR A 68 -3.23 -5.49 -1.75
CA TYR A 68 -4.66 -5.30 -1.54
C TYR A 68 -5.30 -4.23 -2.45
N PHE A 69 -4.66 -3.06 -2.57
CA PHE A 69 -5.17 -1.97 -3.43
C PHE A 69 -4.83 -2.15 -4.91
N ALA A 70 -3.92 -3.07 -5.25
CA ALA A 70 -3.56 -3.36 -6.63
C ALA A 70 -4.59 -4.25 -7.32
N VAL A 71 -5.19 -5.19 -6.60
CA VAL A 71 -6.16 -6.13 -7.16
C VAL A 71 -7.53 -5.47 -7.33
N GLN A 72 -7.93 -5.20 -8.57
CA GLN A 72 -9.23 -4.64 -8.98
C GLN A 72 -10.29 -5.74 -9.19
N ILE A 73 -10.30 -6.71 -8.29
CA ILE A 73 -11.23 -7.86 -8.31
C ILE A 73 -11.97 -7.87 -6.97
N THR A 74 -13.29 -8.10 -6.98
CA THR A 74 -14.08 -8.21 -5.75
C THR A 74 -13.74 -9.47 -4.99
N SER A 75 -14.09 -9.50 -3.71
CA SER A 75 -13.89 -10.66 -2.85
C SER A 75 -14.65 -11.88 -3.37
N LEU A 76 -15.88 -11.68 -3.84
CA LEU A 76 -16.70 -12.74 -4.44
C LEU A 76 -16.12 -13.24 -5.75
N ASP A 77 -15.65 -12.34 -6.62
CA ASP A 77 -15.00 -12.72 -7.88
C ASP A 77 -13.69 -13.49 -7.64
N VAL A 78 -12.92 -13.14 -6.61
CA VAL A 78 -11.75 -13.92 -6.21
C VAL A 78 -12.15 -15.35 -5.81
N LEU A 79 -13.22 -15.52 -5.03
CA LEU A 79 -13.73 -16.86 -4.68
C LEU A 79 -14.24 -17.62 -5.92
N ARG A 80 -14.92 -16.95 -6.86
CA ARG A 80 -15.35 -17.54 -8.14
C ARG A 80 -14.15 -18.01 -8.98
N ILE A 81 -13.06 -17.23 -9.00
CA ILE A 81 -11.81 -17.61 -9.70
C ILE A 81 -11.24 -18.91 -9.10
N LEU A 82 -11.19 -19.05 -7.76
CA LEU A 82 -10.74 -20.28 -7.11
C LEU A 82 -11.60 -21.49 -7.51
N ARG A 83 -12.92 -21.31 -7.56
CA ARG A 83 -13.88 -22.33 -8.00
C ARG A 83 -13.65 -22.72 -9.46
N GLU A 84 -13.56 -21.76 -10.36
CA GLU A 84 -13.42 -21.98 -11.81
C GLU A 84 -12.15 -22.75 -12.16
N HIS A 85 -11.09 -22.55 -11.39
CA HIS A 85 -9.82 -23.25 -11.55
C HIS A 85 -9.74 -24.55 -10.71
N ASN A 86 -10.84 -24.95 -10.06
CA ASN A 86 -10.93 -26.15 -9.21
C ASN A 86 -9.83 -26.20 -8.14
N VAL A 87 -9.50 -25.06 -7.54
CA VAL A 87 -8.49 -24.97 -6.48
C VAL A 87 -9.02 -25.65 -5.21
N LYS A 88 -8.33 -26.69 -4.74
CA LYS A 88 -8.74 -27.44 -3.54
C LYS A 88 -7.80 -27.24 -2.35
N GLN A 89 -6.54 -26.90 -2.63
CA GLN A 89 -5.45 -26.74 -1.67
C GLN A 89 -4.53 -25.63 -2.16
N ASP A 90 -3.70 -25.08 -1.26
CA ASP A 90 -2.68 -24.09 -1.57
C ASP A 90 -3.21 -22.86 -2.35
N ALA A 91 -4.42 -22.40 -1.99
CA ALA A 91 -5.03 -21.22 -2.61
C ALA A 91 -4.12 -19.98 -2.64
N PRO A 92 -3.32 -19.67 -1.60
CA PRO A 92 -2.34 -18.58 -1.68
C PRO A 92 -1.32 -18.75 -2.81
N THR A 93 -0.79 -19.96 -3.01
CA THR A 93 0.17 -20.25 -4.09
C THR A 93 -0.47 -20.06 -5.46
N PHE A 94 -1.68 -20.60 -5.65
CA PHE A 94 -2.44 -20.37 -6.87
C PHE A 94 -2.66 -18.88 -7.13
N MET A 95 -2.99 -18.09 -6.10
CA MET A 95 -3.21 -16.66 -6.25
C MET A 95 -1.93 -15.89 -6.61
N ILE A 96 -0.75 -16.33 -6.17
CA ILE A 96 0.52 -15.73 -6.62
C ILE A 96 0.70 -15.91 -8.12
N ASP A 97 0.49 -17.13 -8.63
CA ASP A 97 0.62 -17.44 -10.06
C ASP A 97 -0.45 -16.72 -10.89
N PHE A 98 -1.69 -16.65 -10.37
CA PHE A 98 -2.77 -15.92 -11.02
C PHE A 98 -2.46 -14.43 -11.14
N ILE A 99 -2.01 -13.78 -10.06
CA ILE A 99 -1.64 -12.35 -10.07
C ILE A 99 -0.43 -12.11 -10.98
N ARG A 100 0.56 -13.01 -10.98
CA ARG A 100 1.68 -12.95 -11.92
C ARG A 100 1.18 -12.96 -13.37
N ASN A 101 0.25 -13.84 -13.70
CA ASN A 101 -0.33 -13.90 -15.03
C ASN A 101 -1.07 -12.61 -15.39
N LEU A 102 -1.86 -12.03 -14.48
CA LEU A 102 -2.50 -10.72 -14.71
C LEU A 102 -1.49 -9.63 -15.03
N LEU A 103 -0.40 -9.59 -14.26
CA LEU A 103 0.69 -8.64 -14.48
C LEU A 103 1.33 -8.87 -15.86
N ASP A 104 1.73 -10.10 -16.18
CA ASP A 104 2.40 -10.44 -17.44
C ASP A 104 1.51 -10.12 -18.67
N THR A 105 0.19 -10.27 -18.55
CA THR A 105 -0.77 -9.93 -19.61
C THR A 105 -1.24 -8.47 -19.60
N LYS A 106 -0.72 -7.62 -18.71
CA LYS A 106 -1.15 -6.22 -18.50
C LYS A 106 -2.68 -6.10 -18.29
N ASP A 107 -3.26 -7.04 -17.55
CA ASP A 107 -4.70 -7.12 -17.28
C ASP A 107 -5.14 -6.00 -16.32
N SER A 108 -6.22 -5.29 -16.66
CA SER A 108 -6.72 -4.15 -15.87
C SER A 108 -7.19 -4.55 -14.46
N ARG A 109 -7.43 -5.83 -14.21
CA ARG A 109 -7.72 -6.38 -12.89
C ARG A 109 -6.54 -6.27 -11.92
N PHE A 110 -5.34 -5.95 -12.38
CA PHE A 110 -4.19 -5.69 -11.52
C PHE A 110 -3.55 -4.32 -11.83
N SER A 111 -3.67 -3.39 -10.88
CA SER A 111 -3.07 -2.06 -10.98
C SER A 111 -1.69 -2.04 -10.31
N GLN A 112 -0.64 -2.17 -11.11
CA GLN A 112 0.73 -2.09 -10.61
C GLN A 112 1.05 -0.74 -9.93
N PHE A 113 0.32 0.32 -10.26
CA PHE A 113 0.42 1.65 -9.64
C PHE A 113 0.17 1.65 -8.13
N CYS A 114 -0.68 0.73 -7.67
CA CYS A 114 -1.04 0.62 -6.27
C CYS A 114 -0.03 -0.20 -5.46
N VAL A 115 0.93 -0.85 -6.10
CA VAL A 115 1.87 -1.74 -5.40
C VAL A 115 2.96 -0.92 -4.71
N ASN A 116 3.09 -1.12 -3.40
CA ASN A 116 4.25 -0.61 -2.66
C ASN A 116 5.38 -1.66 -2.73
N ILE A 117 6.47 -1.32 -3.44
CA ILE A 117 7.62 -2.21 -3.62
C ILE A 117 8.27 -2.57 -2.28
N GLU A 118 8.36 -1.63 -1.34
CA GLU A 118 8.94 -1.88 -0.03
C GLU A 118 8.12 -2.96 0.71
N THR A 119 6.80 -2.83 0.69
CA THR A 119 5.88 -3.80 1.31
C THR A 119 5.99 -5.18 0.67
N ILE A 120 5.85 -5.30 -0.66
CA ILE A 120 5.85 -6.62 -1.30
C ILE A 120 7.24 -7.28 -1.30
N SER A 121 8.34 -6.51 -1.21
CA SER A 121 9.70 -7.05 -1.21
C SER A 121 10.01 -7.95 -0.01
N GLY A 122 9.29 -7.77 1.10
CA GLY A 122 9.41 -8.61 2.30
C GLY A 122 8.42 -9.79 2.34
N GLY A 123 7.46 -9.85 1.42
CA GLY A 123 6.35 -10.80 1.44
C GLY A 123 6.43 -11.89 0.37
N HIS A 124 5.35 -12.66 0.23
CA HIS A 124 5.25 -13.72 -0.79
C HIS A 124 5.23 -13.18 -2.22
N TYR A 125 4.83 -11.92 -2.40
CA TYR A 125 4.75 -11.24 -3.69
C TYR A 125 6.07 -10.58 -4.13
N ALA A 126 7.17 -10.79 -3.39
CA ALA A 126 8.50 -10.29 -3.78
C ALA A 126 8.93 -10.76 -5.19
N ILE A 127 8.43 -11.93 -5.63
CA ILE A 127 8.67 -12.47 -6.96
C ILE A 127 8.12 -11.58 -8.10
N LEU A 128 7.16 -10.69 -7.81
CA LEU A 128 6.59 -9.77 -8.80
C LEU A 128 7.41 -8.49 -8.99
N VAL A 129 8.33 -8.19 -8.06
CA VAL A 129 9.09 -6.92 -8.07
C VAL A 129 9.78 -6.66 -9.42
N PRO A 130 10.53 -7.62 -10.03
CA PRO A 130 11.18 -7.36 -11.31
C PRO A 130 10.19 -6.99 -12.42
N SER A 131 9.12 -7.77 -12.60
CA SER A 131 8.10 -7.50 -13.62
C SER A 131 7.40 -6.15 -13.42
N ILE A 132 7.12 -5.76 -12.18
CA ILE A 132 6.52 -4.45 -11.87
C ILE A 132 7.48 -3.30 -12.21
N LEU A 133 8.77 -3.44 -11.87
CA LEU A 133 9.76 -2.40 -12.17
C LEU A 133 9.97 -2.26 -13.69
N ASP A 134 10.05 -3.38 -14.40
CA ASP A 134 10.20 -3.40 -15.86
C ASP A 134 9.01 -2.73 -16.55
N GLN A 135 7.78 -3.07 -16.12
CA GLN A 135 6.57 -2.45 -16.70
C GLN A 135 6.45 -0.96 -16.38
N ARG A 136 6.75 -0.53 -15.14
CA ARG A 136 6.75 0.90 -14.78
C ARG A 136 7.78 1.69 -15.58
N MET A 137 8.93 1.08 -15.88
CA MET A 137 9.94 1.66 -16.74
C MET A 137 9.45 1.75 -18.19
N GLU A 138 8.86 0.68 -18.71
CA GLU A 138 8.26 0.64 -20.05
C GLU A 138 7.17 1.70 -20.23
N GLU A 139 6.26 1.85 -19.26
CA GLU A 139 5.23 2.89 -19.23
C GLU A 139 5.84 4.29 -19.34
N LEU A 140 6.87 4.59 -18.56
CA LEU A 140 7.52 5.89 -18.59
C LEU A 140 8.27 6.12 -19.91
N MET A 141 8.95 5.10 -20.46
CA MET A 141 9.63 5.20 -21.77
C MET A 141 8.66 5.43 -22.93
N ASN A 142 7.45 4.87 -22.84
CA ASN A 142 6.42 5.02 -23.86
C ASN A 142 5.52 6.26 -23.66
N CYS A 143 5.68 6.98 -22.54
CA CYS A 143 4.90 8.17 -22.23
C CYS A 143 5.11 9.27 -23.28
N ARG A 144 4.02 9.90 -23.72
CA ARG A 144 4.05 11.08 -24.58
C ARG A 144 3.55 12.29 -23.81
N ILE A 145 4.28 13.39 -23.89
CA ILE A 145 3.95 14.65 -23.25
C ILE A 145 3.51 15.62 -24.34
N GLN A 146 2.22 15.88 -24.40
CA GLN A 146 1.67 16.71 -25.45
C GLN A 146 1.91 18.19 -25.17
N TYR A 147 2.28 18.97 -26.18
CA TYR A 147 2.49 20.41 -26.03
C TYR A 147 1.87 21.21 -27.16
N ARG A 148 1.49 22.45 -26.85
CA ARG A 148 0.99 23.43 -27.83
C ARG A 148 1.99 24.56 -28.00
N ASP A 149 2.40 24.81 -29.24
CA ASP A 149 3.17 25.99 -29.61
C ASP A 149 2.29 27.25 -29.67
N GLY A 150 2.84 28.38 -29.24
CA GLY A 150 2.15 29.68 -29.27
C GLY A 150 2.98 30.76 -28.55
N PRO A 151 2.39 31.95 -28.27
CA PRO A 151 3.07 33.00 -27.51
C PRO A 151 3.50 32.55 -26.11
N ARG A 152 2.78 31.55 -25.57
CA ARG A 152 3.15 30.81 -24.35
C ARG A 152 3.01 29.34 -24.66
N ARG A 153 4.13 28.60 -24.62
CA ARG A 153 4.10 27.15 -24.78
C ARG A 153 3.46 26.53 -23.53
N LEU A 154 2.53 25.61 -23.75
CA LEU A 154 1.84 24.87 -22.70
C LEU A 154 2.08 23.38 -22.90
N TYR A 155 2.21 22.66 -21.79
CA TYR A 155 2.42 21.22 -21.76
C TYR A 155 1.28 20.53 -21.04
N CYS A 156 0.85 19.39 -21.54
CA CYS A 156 -0.11 18.51 -20.89
C CYS A 156 0.61 17.31 -20.33
N THR A 157 0.63 17.19 -19.01
CA THR A 157 1.32 16.11 -18.28
C THR A 157 0.37 15.00 -17.84
N ALA A 158 -0.80 14.88 -18.46
CA ALA A 158 -1.79 13.87 -18.09
C ALA A 158 -1.22 12.45 -18.21
N GLU A 159 -0.63 12.11 -19.36
CA GLU A 159 -0.04 10.77 -19.57
C GLU A 159 1.18 10.53 -18.66
N LEU A 160 1.97 11.57 -18.38
CA LEU A 160 3.06 11.46 -17.44
C LEU A 160 2.55 11.12 -16.02
N MET A 161 1.49 11.79 -15.58
CA MET A 161 0.82 11.52 -14.30
C MET A 161 0.16 10.13 -14.27
N ASP A 162 -0.24 9.61 -15.43
CA ASP A 162 -0.76 8.26 -15.59
C ASP A 162 0.35 7.20 -15.54
N THR A 163 1.64 7.56 -15.48
CA THR A 163 2.75 6.62 -15.22
C THR A 163 3.21 6.68 -13.76
N TYR A 164 3.68 5.55 -13.21
CA TYR A 164 4.03 5.49 -11.77
C TYR A 164 5.16 6.47 -11.44
N TYR A 165 6.23 6.44 -12.23
CA TYR A 165 7.40 7.30 -12.02
C TYR A 165 7.12 8.75 -12.42
N GLY A 166 6.38 8.99 -13.50
CA GLY A 166 6.01 10.35 -13.89
C GLY A 166 5.17 11.04 -12.82
N GLY A 167 4.18 10.35 -12.24
CA GLY A 167 3.41 10.85 -11.10
C GLY A 167 4.27 11.17 -9.88
N LYS A 168 5.28 10.33 -9.56
CA LYS A 168 6.23 10.59 -8.47
C LYS A 168 7.12 11.80 -8.73
N ILE A 169 7.65 11.96 -9.95
CA ILE A 169 8.47 13.10 -10.35
C ILE A 169 7.69 14.40 -10.22
N VAL A 170 6.47 14.44 -10.76
CA VAL A 170 5.62 15.63 -10.71
C VAL A 170 5.25 16.00 -9.27
N THR A 171 4.88 15.01 -8.45
CA THR A 171 4.54 15.23 -7.03
C THR A 171 5.73 15.75 -6.24
N ALA A 172 6.94 15.23 -6.48
CA ALA A 172 8.15 15.69 -5.81
C ALA A 172 8.49 17.16 -6.14
N ILE A 173 8.23 17.57 -7.39
CA ILE A 173 8.54 18.94 -7.86
C ILE A 173 7.56 19.97 -7.31
N HIS A 174 6.26 19.65 -7.23
CA HIS A 174 5.23 20.62 -6.87
C HIS A 174 4.93 20.70 -5.36
N GLY A 175 5.54 19.81 -4.58
CA GLY A 175 5.11 19.56 -3.21
C GLY A 175 3.64 19.12 -3.17
N HIS A 176 3.03 19.11 -1.99
CA HIS A 176 1.62 18.71 -1.82
C HIS A 176 0.59 19.71 -2.40
N SER A 177 1.00 20.59 -3.31
CA SER A 177 0.14 21.58 -3.97
C SER A 177 -0.74 20.91 -5.03
N SER A 178 -1.96 21.41 -5.23
CA SER A 178 -2.82 20.93 -6.32
C SER A 178 -2.14 21.16 -7.68
N PHE A 179 -1.90 20.09 -8.41
CA PHE A 179 -1.25 20.12 -9.72
C PHE A 179 -2.30 20.13 -10.84
N ASP A 180 -2.29 21.15 -11.70
CA ASP A 180 -3.09 21.15 -12.95
C ASP A 180 -2.36 20.29 -13.99
N ILE A 181 -3.10 19.54 -14.79
CA ILE A 181 -2.54 18.73 -15.87
C ILE A 181 -1.95 19.58 -17.00
N ILE A 182 -2.28 20.88 -17.04
CA ILE A 182 -1.72 21.85 -17.99
C ILE A 182 -0.76 22.77 -17.26
N ILE A 183 0.48 22.79 -17.71
CA ILE A 183 1.54 23.56 -17.07
C ILE A 183 2.27 24.49 -18.04
N SER A 184 2.91 25.50 -17.48
CA SER A 184 3.75 26.43 -18.21
C SER A 184 5.10 25.81 -18.61
N GLU A 185 5.81 26.48 -19.50
CA GLU A 185 7.18 26.09 -19.88
C GLU A 185 8.17 26.10 -18.72
N GLU A 186 8.06 27.03 -17.79
CA GLU A 186 8.92 27.10 -16.59
C GLU A 186 8.70 25.89 -15.67
N GLN A 187 7.43 25.53 -15.44
CA GLN A 187 7.09 24.35 -14.65
C GLN A 187 7.55 23.07 -15.34
N PHE A 188 7.37 22.99 -16.67
CA PHE A 188 7.80 21.85 -17.45
C PHE A 188 9.33 21.71 -17.47
N ALA A 189 10.08 22.81 -17.57
CA ALA A 189 11.54 22.79 -17.50
C ALA A 189 12.05 22.12 -16.20
N THR A 190 11.33 22.29 -15.10
CA THR A 190 11.67 21.62 -13.83
C THR A 190 11.41 20.10 -13.90
N ILE A 191 10.31 19.69 -14.53
CA ILE A 191 10.00 18.27 -14.78
C ILE A 191 11.03 17.64 -15.73
N GLN A 192 11.39 18.38 -16.78
CA GLN A 192 12.40 17.98 -17.75
C GLN A 192 13.75 17.72 -17.07
N VAL A 193 14.22 18.60 -16.18
CA VAL A 193 15.44 18.35 -15.40
C VAL A 193 15.34 17.05 -14.60
N GLY A 194 14.17 16.74 -14.02
CA GLY A 194 13.94 15.50 -13.29
C GLY A 194 13.99 14.25 -14.19
N LEU A 195 13.38 14.31 -15.37
CA LEU A 195 13.39 13.24 -16.37
C LEU A 195 14.79 13.02 -16.95
N ASP A 196 15.46 14.10 -17.35
CA ASP A 196 16.82 14.06 -17.91
C ASP A 196 17.83 13.52 -16.87
N SER A 197 17.69 13.91 -15.60
CA SER A 197 18.51 13.38 -14.50
C SER A 197 18.29 11.90 -14.22
N ALA A 198 17.10 11.38 -14.54
CA ALA A 198 16.78 9.96 -14.47
C ALA A 198 17.18 9.20 -15.76
N GLY A 199 17.78 9.89 -16.75
CA GLY A 199 18.31 9.30 -17.97
C GLY A 199 17.31 9.19 -19.12
N PHE A 200 16.16 9.86 -19.04
CA PHE A 200 15.17 9.88 -20.12
C PHE A 200 15.46 11.02 -21.11
N ASP A 201 15.35 10.74 -22.40
CA ASP A 201 15.38 11.79 -23.42
C ASP A 201 14.00 12.44 -23.52
N THR A 202 13.80 13.51 -22.73
CA THR A 202 12.53 14.26 -22.71
C THR A 202 12.12 14.77 -24.10
N SER A 203 13.09 15.05 -24.98
CA SER A 203 12.80 15.54 -26.34
C SER A 203 12.05 14.49 -27.16
N SER A 204 12.39 13.21 -26.99
CA SER A 204 11.71 12.08 -27.65
C SER A 204 10.31 11.82 -27.10
N MET A 205 10.01 12.31 -25.90
CA MET A 205 8.70 12.15 -25.25
C MET A 205 7.71 13.24 -25.70
N LEU A 206 8.19 14.36 -26.25
CA LEU A 206 7.33 15.48 -26.63
C LEU A 206 6.54 15.19 -27.91
N ASP A 207 5.23 15.45 -27.87
CA ASP A 207 4.36 15.36 -29.03
C ASP A 207 3.59 16.67 -29.25
N ARG A 208 3.63 17.19 -30.47
CA ARG A 208 3.07 18.52 -30.78
C ARG A 208 1.59 18.39 -31.13
N ILE A 209 0.74 19.12 -30.41
CA ILE A 209 -0.68 19.27 -30.72
C ILE A 209 -0.92 20.60 -31.43
N ASP A 210 -1.74 20.57 -32.48
CA ASP A 210 -2.18 21.78 -33.18
C ASP A 210 -3.09 22.63 -32.28
N SER A 211 -2.90 23.95 -32.35
CA SER A 211 -3.59 24.92 -31.50
C SER A 211 -5.11 24.85 -31.62
N VAL A 212 -5.67 24.46 -32.78
CA VAL A 212 -7.12 24.33 -32.98
C VAL A 212 -7.68 23.13 -32.23
N SER A 213 -6.89 22.05 -32.10
CA SER A 213 -7.29 20.80 -31.44
C SER A 213 -7.01 20.75 -29.94
N TRP A 214 -6.22 21.71 -29.41
CA TRP A 214 -5.76 21.70 -28.02
C TRP A 214 -6.90 21.72 -27.00
N ASP A 215 -7.89 22.60 -27.18
CA ASP A 215 -8.96 22.75 -26.18
C ASP A 215 -9.85 21.50 -26.10
N GLU A 216 -10.10 20.84 -27.24
CA GLU A 216 -10.80 19.56 -27.28
C GLU A 216 -9.98 18.44 -26.63
N PHE A 217 -8.68 18.38 -26.94
CA PHE A 217 -7.75 17.43 -26.33
C PHE A 217 -7.73 17.57 -24.80
N VAL A 218 -7.54 18.79 -24.28
CA VAL A 218 -7.52 19.06 -22.84
C VAL A 218 -8.86 18.73 -22.19
N LYS A 219 -9.98 19.05 -22.85
CA LYS A 219 -11.33 18.70 -22.36
C LYS A 219 -11.51 17.18 -22.27
N ASN A 220 -10.94 16.42 -23.19
CA ASN A 220 -11.00 14.96 -23.16
C ASN A 220 -10.13 14.38 -22.04
N LYS A 221 -8.91 14.91 -21.83
CA LYS A 221 -8.02 14.48 -20.74
C LYS A 221 -8.53 14.89 -19.34
N ARG A 222 -9.24 16.01 -19.21
CA ARG A 222 -9.83 16.48 -17.94
C ARG A 222 -11.06 15.70 -17.49
N LYS A 223 -11.67 14.89 -18.33
CA LYS A 223 -12.78 14.02 -17.91
C LYS A 223 -12.15 12.79 -17.25
N PRO A 224 -12.12 12.70 -15.91
CA PRO A 224 -11.65 11.47 -15.28
C PRO A 224 -12.50 10.33 -15.84
N HIS A 225 -11.85 9.30 -16.37
CA HIS A 225 -12.48 8.04 -16.72
C HIS A 225 -12.93 7.38 -15.41
N ILE A 226 -14.01 7.90 -14.83
CA ILE A 226 -14.71 7.23 -13.76
C ILE A 226 -15.48 6.13 -14.47
N GLU A 227 -14.90 4.93 -14.50
CA GLU A 227 -15.60 3.72 -14.90
C GLU A 227 -16.80 3.54 -13.97
N ARG A 228 -17.95 4.10 -14.37
CA ARG A 228 -19.19 4.15 -13.59
C ARG A 228 -19.89 2.79 -13.45
N GLY A 229 -19.19 1.69 -13.70
CA GLY A 229 -19.72 0.32 -13.61
C GLY A 229 -19.09 -0.54 -12.51
N GLY A 230 -18.18 0.02 -11.68
CA GLY A 230 -17.53 -0.76 -10.63
C GLY A 230 -18.50 -1.26 -9.56
N SER A 231 -18.25 -2.47 -9.06
CA SER A 231 -18.96 -3.04 -7.91
C SER A 231 -18.88 -2.13 -6.67
N GLY A 232 -19.84 -2.29 -5.75
CA GLY A 232 -19.88 -1.53 -4.50
C GLY A 232 -18.57 -1.62 -3.71
N GLU A 233 -18.01 -2.84 -3.59
CA GLU A 233 -16.73 -3.11 -2.92
C GLU A 233 -15.57 -2.30 -3.51
N LEU A 234 -15.36 -2.34 -4.83
CA LEU A 234 -14.25 -1.62 -5.48
C LEU A 234 -14.41 -0.11 -5.32
N SER A 235 -15.63 0.41 -5.37
CA SER A 235 -15.92 1.83 -5.10
C SER A 235 -15.55 2.24 -3.65
N VAL A 236 -15.81 1.38 -2.66
CA VAL A 236 -15.36 1.60 -1.27
C VAL A 236 -13.82 1.54 -1.22
N MET A 237 -13.20 0.52 -1.83
CA MET A 237 -11.75 0.37 -1.86
C MET A 237 -11.04 1.60 -2.45
N HIS A 238 -11.52 2.13 -3.58
CA HIS A 238 -10.97 3.34 -4.19
C HIS A 238 -11.14 4.58 -3.32
N ARG A 239 -12.29 4.73 -2.65
CA ARG A 239 -12.49 5.80 -1.66
C ARG A 239 -11.51 5.69 -0.50
N VAL A 240 -11.27 4.49 0.02
CA VAL A 240 -10.30 4.26 1.08
C VAL A 240 -8.89 4.58 0.62
N LYS A 241 -8.49 4.13 -0.57
CA LYS A 241 -7.19 4.45 -1.17
C LYS A 241 -6.98 5.97 -1.26
N SER A 242 -7.98 6.69 -1.75
CA SER A 242 -7.97 8.15 -1.82
C SER A 242 -7.91 8.79 -0.43
N ALA A 243 -8.72 8.30 0.51
CA ALA A 243 -8.76 8.78 1.89
C ALA A 243 -7.40 8.63 2.60
N ARG A 244 -6.69 7.51 2.42
CA ARG A 244 -5.34 7.30 2.97
C ARG A 244 -4.35 8.39 2.56
N SER A 245 -4.49 8.95 1.36
CA SER A 245 -3.64 10.06 0.88
C SER A 245 -4.14 11.40 1.42
N ASN A 246 -5.45 11.62 1.38
CA ASN A 246 -6.09 12.87 1.80
C ASN A 246 -6.06 13.11 3.31
N ILE A 247 -5.76 12.09 4.10
CA ILE A 247 -5.58 12.26 5.54
C ILE A 247 -4.39 13.18 5.84
N TYR A 248 -3.40 13.36 4.96
CA TYR A 248 -2.32 14.31 5.20
C TYR A 248 -2.54 15.66 4.49
N SER A 249 -3.75 15.90 3.96
CA SER A 249 -4.09 17.17 3.32
C SER A 249 -3.99 18.33 4.30
N GLN A 250 -3.57 19.50 3.84
CA GLN A 250 -3.63 20.73 4.65
C GLN A 250 -5.07 21.19 4.91
N ASN A 251 -6.05 20.69 4.14
CA ASN A 251 -7.45 21.03 4.31
C ASN A 251 -8.10 20.14 5.37
N PHE A 252 -8.39 20.71 6.53
CA PHE A 252 -9.04 20.01 7.64
C PHE A 252 -10.34 19.29 7.24
N ARG A 253 -11.17 19.88 6.35
CA ARG A 253 -12.40 19.21 5.89
C ARG A 253 -12.10 17.94 5.09
N GLN A 254 -11.03 17.93 4.31
CA GLN A 254 -10.58 16.73 3.58
C GLN A 254 -10.03 15.68 4.53
N GLN A 255 -9.28 16.06 5.57
CA GLN A 255 -8.81 15.14 6.61
C GLN A 255 -9.99 14.46 7.33
N VAL A 256 -11.02 15.24 7.70
CA VAL A 256 -12.24 14.71 8.33
C VAL A 256 -12.98 13.76 7.39
N ALA A 257 -13.15 14.14 6.12
CA ALA A 257 -13.80 13.28 5.12
C ALA A 257 -13.01 11.97 4.90
N ALA A 258 -11.67 12.05 4.87
CA ALA A 258 -10.80 10.90 4.75
C ALA A 258 -10.97 9.94 5.94
N LEU A 259 -10.89 10.45 7.17
CA LEU A 259 -11.10 9.63 8.36
C LEU A 259 -12.50 9.01 8.42
N ASN A 260 -13.54 9.73 7.99
CA ASN A 260 -14.89 9.16 7.92
C ASN A 260 -14.98 8.04 6.87
N ALA A 261 -14.35 8.21 5.70
CA ALA A 261 -14.33 7.19 4.66
C ALA A 261 -13.58 5.93 5.12
N ILE A 262 -12.45 6.09 5.82
CA ILE A 262 -11.71 4.98 6.44
C ILE A 262 -12.60 4.25 7.46
N ASN A 263 -13.32 4.99 8.31
CA ASN A 263 -14.17 4.38 9.34
C ASN A 263 -15.33 3.58 8.75
N ILE A 264 -16.03 4.16 7.76
CA ILE A 264 -17.17 3.51 7.09
C ILE A 264 -16.72 2.21 6.42
N ALA A 265 -15.53 2.20 5.81
CA ALA A 265 -15.00 1.02 5.15
C ALA A 265 -14.61 -0.10 6.12
N LYS A 266 -14.38 0.20 7.40
CA LYS A 266 -14.08 -0.78 8.46
C LYS A 266 -12.89 -1.72 8.20
N THR A 267 -11.99 -1.36 7.29
CA THR A 267 -10.81 -2.17 6.95
C THR A 267 -9.66 -1.97 7.93
N GLN A 268 -9.00 -3.06 8.32
CA GLN A 268 -7.79 -3.01 9.14
C GLN A 268 -6.56 -2.55 8.35
N LEU A 269 -6.63 -2.54 7.01
CA LEU A 269 -5.53 -2.09 6.17
C LEU A 269 -5.18 -0.61 6.41
N CYS A 270 -6.09 0.18 7.00
CA CYS A 270 -5.88 1.58 7.35
C CYS A 270 -5.22 1.81 8.72
N ASN A 271 -4.98 0.76 9.50
CA ASN A 271 -4.47 0.91 10.85
C ASN A 271 -3.07 1.53 10.89
N ASP A 272 -2.23 1.27 9.91
CA ASP A 272 -0.91 1.90 9.75
C ASP A 272 -1.01 3.44 9.68
N VAL A 273 -1.94 3.94 8.87
CA VAL A 273 -2.20 5.37 8.68
C VAL A 273 -2.90 5.98 9.89
N LEU A 274 -3.76 5.23 10.57
CA LEU A 274 -4.37 5.70 11.82
C LEU A 274 -3.33 5.78 12.95
N ILE A 275 -2.40 4.83 13.02
CA ILE A 275 -1.28 4.83 13.97
C ILE A 275 -0.37 6.04 13.72
N SER A 276 0.02 6.30 12.47
CA SER A 276 0.87 7.46 12.16
C SER A 276 0.20 8.78 12.54
N VAL A 277 -1.09 8.93 12.26
CA VAL A 277 -1.89 10.10 12.66
C VAL A 277 -2.00 10.24 14.17
N ALA A 278 -2.13 9.13 14.90
CA ALA A 278 -2.19 9.14 16.36
C ALA A 278 -0.82 9.46 17.00
N LEU A 279 0.29 9.10 16.35
CA LEU A 279 1.66 9.36 16.81
C LEU A 279 2.11 10.81 16.60
N ASP A 280 1.61 11.51 15.59
CA ASP A 280 2.02 12.89 15.31
C ASP A 280 1.44 13.85 16.39
N PRO A 281 2.29 14.44 17.25
CA PRO A 281 1.84 15.27 18.36
C PRO A 281 1.19 16.58 17.92
N THR A 282 1.47 17.03 16.68
CA THR A 282 0.91 18.27 16.12
C THR A 282 -0.45 18.06 15.48
N TYR A 283 -0.83 16.80 15.27
CA TYR A 283 -1.98 16.47 14.48
C TYR A 283 -3.28 16.63 15.28
N GLN A 284 -4.24 17.38 14.75
CA GLN A 284 -5.48 17.69 15.49
C GLN A 284 -6.45 16.49 15.57
N MET A 285 -6.24 15.46 14.75
CA MET A 285 -7.15 14.31 14.64
C MET A 285 -6.71 13.07 15.43
N ARG A 286 -5.67 13.17 16.27
CA ARG A 286 -5.13 12.04 17.05
C ARG A 286 -6.22 11.27 17.82
N HIS A 287 -7.08 12.00 18.53
CA HIS A 287 -8.22 11.42 19.26
C HIS A 287 -9.16 10.61 18.36
N ARG A 288 -9.46 11.12 17.16
CA ARG A 288 -10.34 10.43 16.22
C ARG A 288 -9.68 9.18 15.67
N ALA A 289 -8.39 9.25 15.35
CA ALA A 289 -7.63 8.08 14.90
C ALA A 289 -7.58 6.99 15.97
N LEU A 290 -7.35 7.34 17.24
CA LEU A 290 -7.38 6.39 18.36
C LEU A 290 -8.75 5.75 18.58
N ASN A 291 -9.83 6.52 18.45
CA ASN A 291 -11.17 5.95 18.53
C ASN A 291 -11.42 4.95 17.39
N GLN A 292 -11.05 5.32 16.16
CA GLN A 292 -11.20 4.45 14.99
C GLN A 292 -10.36 3.17 15.08
N LEU A 293 -9.13 3.24 15.61
CA LEU A 293 -8.31 2.05 15.87
C LEU A 293 -9.05 1.08 16.81
N GLY A 294 -9.77 1.60 17.80
CA GLY A 294 -10.62 0.77 18.66
C GLY A 294 -11.81 0.17 17.93
N GLU A 295 -12.49 0.96 17.09
CA GLU A 295 -13.61 0.48 16.29
C GLU A 295 -13.17 -0.62 15.31
N SER A 296 -11.94 -0.52 14.77
CA SER A 296 -11.31 -1.50 13.87
C SER A 296 -11.10 -2.88 14.49
N GLY A 297 -11.17 -3.02 15.82
CA GLY A 297 -11.05 -4.32 16.49
C GLY A 297 -9.71 -5.05 16.31
N ASP A 298 -8.68 -4.39 15.76
CA ASP A 298 -7.39 -5.03 15.49
C ASP A 298 -6.54 -5.12 16.78
N SER A 299 -6.39 -6.33 17.30
CA SER A 299 -5.61 -6.61 18.50
C SER A 299 -4.10 -6.37 18.30
N ASN A 300 -3.60 -6.31 17.07
CA ASN A 300 -2.19 -5.99 16.81
C ASN A 300 -1.85 -4.54 17.20
N THR A 301 -2.86 -3.68 17.38
CA THR A 301 -2.67 -2.29 17.82
C THR A 301 -2.47 -2.15 19.33
N LEU A 302 -2.66 -3.22 20.12
CA LEU A 302 -2.59 -3.17 21.59
C LEU A 302 -1.22 -2.72 22.11
N GLU A 303 -0.13 -3.16 21.52
CA GLU A 303 1.22 -2.75 21.94
C GLU A 303 1.45 -1.25 21.70
N PHE A 304 1.04 -0.77 20.53
CA PHE A 304 1.07 0.65 20.19
C PHE A 304 0.26 1.47 21.21
N LEU A 305 -0.98 1.07 21.50
CA LEU A 305 -1.84 1.74 22.47
C LEU A 305 -1.24 1.74 23.88
N ALA A 306 -0.64 0.62 24.31
CA ALA A 306 0.02 0.51 25.60
C ALA A 306 1.26 1.42 25.72
N SER A 307 2.01 1.60 24.62
CA SER A 307 3.11 2.58 24.57
C SER A 307 2.59 4.00 24.69
N LEU A 308 1.55 4.34 23.92
CA LEU A 308 0.95 5.68 23.92
C LEU A 308 0.39 6.06 25.30
N MET A 309 -0.27 5.12 25.99
CA MET A 309 -0.74 5.31 27.37
C MET A 309 0.36 5.69 28.37
N LYS A 310 1.60 5.25 28.13
CA LYS A 310 2.72 5.47 29.06
C LYS A 310 3.53 6.71 28.71
N ASN A 311 3.72 6.94 27.41
CA ASN A 311 4.76 7.82 26.91
C ASN A 311 4.25 9.11 26.28
N ASP A 312 2.94 9.24 26.02
CA ASP A 312 2.40 10.47 25.43
C ASP A 312 2.39 11.62 26.42
N ASP A 313 2.78 12.82 25.97
CA ASP A 313 2.76 14.02 26.81
C ASP A 313 1.33 14.52 27.08
N ASP A 314 0.40 14.31 26.14
CA ASP A 314 -0.98 14.76 26.27
C ASP A 314 -1.82 13.79 27.10
N ALA A 315 -2.31 14.26 28.25
CA ALA A 315 -3.14 13.47 29.16
C ALA A 315 -4.47 13.01 28.53
N ALA A 316 -5.05 13.80 27.63
CA ALA A 316 -6.28 13.43 26.94
C ALA A 316 -6.03 12.25 26.00
N ILE A 317 -4.89 12.26 25.31
CA ILE A 317 -4.46 11.19 24.41
C ILE A 317 -4.15 9.91 25.19
N ARG A 318 -3.44 9.98 26.32
CA ARG A 318 -3.23 8.81 27.20
C ARG A 318 -4.56 8.20 27.66
N LYS A 319 -5.53 9.04 28.04
CA LYS A 319 -6.87 8.59 28.45
C LYS A 319 -7.62 7.90 27.32
N GLU A 320 -7.57 8.46 26.12
CA GLU A 320 -8.22 7.87 24.95
C GLU A 320 -7.57 6.54 24.56
N ALA A 321 -6.24 6.45 24.57
CA ALA A 321 -5.54 5.19 24.33
C ALA A 321 -5.92 4.10 25.34
N ALA A 322 -6.07 4.45 26.62
CA ALA A 322 -6.53 3.51 27.65
C ALA A 322 -7.98 3.03 27.39
N ARG A 323 -8.86 3.94 26.95
CA ARG A 323 -10.24 3.60 26.56
C ARG A 323 -10.24 2.64 25.37
N THR A 324 -9.49 2.96 24.32
CA THR A 324 -9.34 2.14 23.12
C THR A 324 -8.79 0.75 23.45
N TYR A 325 -7.72 0.68 24.25
CA TYR A 325 -7.13 -0.58 24.71
C TYR A 325 -8.15 -1.45 25.46
N SER A 326 -8.89 -0.87 26.41
CA SER A 326 -9.96 -1.57 27.15
C SER A 326 -11.06 -2.10 26.22
N MET A 327 -11.46 -1.32 25.21
CA MET A 327 -12.46 -1.74 24.23
C MET A 327 -11.95 -2.93 23.39
N LEU A 328 -10.70 -2.93 22.95
CA LEU A 328 -10.13 -4.03 22.18
C LEU A 328 -9.95 -5.29 23.02
N THR A 329 -9.45 -5.16 24.25
CA THR A 329 -9.28 -6.32 25.15
C THR A 329 -10.61 -6.98 25.52
N SER A 330 -11.66 -6.20 25.79
CA SER A 330 -12.99 -6.77 26.08
C SER A 330 -13.58 -7.54 24.89
N ARG A 331 -13.33 -7.08 23.65
CA ARG A 331 -13.68 -7.83 22.43
C ARG A 331 -12.85 -9.11 22.26
N SER A 332 -11.54 -9.06 22.52
CA SER A 332 -10.66 -10.23 22.41
C SER A 332 -10.99 -11.35 23.41
N GLN A 333 -11.50 -11.01 24.59
CA GLN A 333 -11.89 -12.01 25.61
C GLN A 333 -13.13 -12.82 25.19
N LEU A 334 -14.01 -12.25 24.35
CA LEU A 334 -15.16 -12.95 23.78
C LEU A 334 -14.75 -14.01 22.75
N THR A 335 -13.61 -13.86 22.09
CA THR A 335 -13.13 -14.80 21.06
C THR A 335 -12.29 -15.95 21.62
N SER A 336 -12.23 -16.12 22.95
CA SER A 336 -11.41 -17.15 23.64
C SER A 336 -9.90 -17.06 23.33
N ILE A 337 -9.43 -15.97 22.75
CA ILE A 337 -8.02 -15.67 22.59
C ILE A 337 -7.54 -15.16 23.95
N THR A 338 -7.05 -16.07 24.78
CA THR A 338 -6.34 -15.67 26.00
C THR A 338 -5.04 -15.00 25.59
N HIS A 339 -5.01 -13.68 25.62
CA HIS A 339 -3.76 -12.93 25.59
C HIS A 339 -2.99 -13.22 26.88
N THR A 340 -2.25 -14.34 26.90
CA THR A 340 -1.02 -14.42 27.69
C THR A 340 -0.02 -13.58 26.93
N ILE A 341 0.53 -12.54 27.55
CA ILE A 341 1.60 -11.70 26.98
C ILE A 341 2.70 -12.63 26.44
N PRO A 342 2.86 -12.79 25.11
CA PRO A 342 3.88 -13.66 24.57
C PRO A 342 5.21 -12.89 24.54
N ARG A 343 6.22 -13.40 25.24
CA ARG A 343 7.61 -13.11 24.85
C ARG A 343 7.85 -13.78 23.50
N VAL A 344 8.04 -13.01 22.44
CA VAL A 344 8.35 -13.55 21.11
C VAL A 344 9.88 -13.71 20.96
N PRO A 345 10.39 -14.92 20.69
CA PRO A 345 11.61 -15.09 19.94
C PRO A 345 11.26 -14.98 18.44
N ILE A 346 11.69 -13.89 17.82
CA ILE A 346 11.54 -13.61 16.40
C ILE A 346 12.43 -14.60 15.63
N LYS A 347 11.85 -15.45 14.79
CA LYS A 347 12.59 -16.09 13.69
C LYS A 347 12.35 -15.26 12.43
N SER A 348 13.22 -14.27 12.23
CA SER A 348 13.39 -13.59 10.95
C SER A 348 14.06 -14.54 9.96
N SER A 349 13.63 -14.51 8.70
CA SER A 349 14.44 -15.02 7.60
C SER A 349 15.76 -14.26 7.61
N PHE A 350 16.83 -14.91 8.06
CA PHE A 350 18.15 -14.34 8.03
C PHE A 350 18.53 -14.10 6.57
N PHE A 351 18.49 -12.84 6.12
CA PHE A 351 19.30 -12.44 4.98
C PHE A 351 20.74 -12.84 5.31
N ASP A 352 21.37 -13.57 4.37
CA ASP A 352 22.74 -14.02 4.51
C ASP A 352 23.67 -12.79 4.57
N ILE A 353 24.02 -12.40 5.80
CA ILE A 353 24.82 -11.20 6.10
C ILE A 353 26.14 -11.22 5.33
N SER A 354 26.66 -12.42 5.01
CA SER A 354 27.86 -12.57 4.19
C SER A 354 27.67 -12.02 2.77
N LYS A 355 26.47 -12.17 2.17
CA LYS A 355 26.13 -11.62 0.86
C LYS A 355 25.96 -10.11 0.91
N ILE A 356 25.29 -9.57 1.94
CA ILE A 356 25.13 -8.11 2.10
C ILE A 356 26.50 -7.44 2.24
N ASN A 357 27.38 -8.01 3.07
CA ASN A 357 28.75 -7.51 3.22
C ASN A 357 29.55 -7.56 1.92
N LYS A 358 29.38 -8.61 1.10
CA LYS A 358 30.03 -8.74 -0.21
C LYS A 358 29.54 -7.68 -1.20
N ILE A 359 28.22 -7.44 -1.25
CA ILE A 359 27.62 -6.41 -2.11
C ILE A 359 28.13 -5.03 -1.68
N LEU A 360 28.09 -4.73 -0.39
CA LEU A 360 28.50 -3.43 0.13
C LEU A 360 29.98 -3.13 -0.15
N ASN A 361 30.87 -4.11 0.05
CA ASN A 361 32.30 -3.92 -0.28
C ASN A 361 32.53 -3.73 -1.78
N THR A 362 31.71 -4.36 -2.63
CA THR A 362 31.78 -4.18 -4.09
C THR A 362 31.32 -2.79 -4.50
N LEU A 363 30.22 -2.29 -3.92
CA LEU A 363 29.70 -0.93 -4.18
C LEU A 363 30.73 0.13 -3.77
N ILE A 364 31.35 -0.04 -2.61
CA ILE A 364 32.40 0.86 -2.10
C ILE A 364 33.64 0.81 -2.99
N ALA A 365 34.10 -0.38 -3.37
CA ALA A 365 35.31 -0.54 -4.19
C ALA A 365 35.15 0.05 -5.60
N LYS A 366 33.93 0.01 -6.15
CA LYS A 366 33.61 0.57 -7.47
C LYS A 366 33.29 2.08 -7.45
N GLY A 367 33.33 2.73 -6.29
CA GLY A 367 33.02 4.16 -6.17
C GLY A 367 31.58 4.50 -6.56
N MET A 368 30.64 3.60 -6.28
CA MET A 368 29.23 3.76 -6.65
C MET A 368 28.59 4.96 -5.91
N PRO A 369 27.50 5.54 -6.45
CA PRO A 369 26.79 6.66 -5.83
C PRO A 369 26.38 6.36 -4.39
N THR A 370 26.46 7.37 -3.52
CA THR A 370 26.21 7.25 -2.08
C THR A 370 24.80 6.76 -1.75
N VAL A 371 23.81 7.03 -2.60
CA VAL A 371 22.43 6.57 -2.41
C VAL A 371 22.32 5.04 -2.37
N MET A 372 23.06 4.32 -3.21
CA MET A 372 23.06 2.85 -3.23
C MET A 372 23.74 2.25 -1.99
N ILE A 373 24.74 2.95 -1.47
CA ILE A 373 25.42 2.58 -0.22
C ILE A 373 24.47 2.85 0.96
N ASP A 374 23.79 4.00 0.98
CA ASP A 374 22.79 4.37 1.99
C ASP A 374 21.67 3.32 2.09
N ASP A 375 21.10 2.88 0.97
CA ASP A 375 19.99 1.92 0.98
C ASP A 375 20.43 0.53 1.46
N THR A 376 21.62 0.07 1.03
CA THR A 376 22.18 -1.21 1.51
C THR A 376 22.49 -1.15 3.01
N LEU A 377 22.97 -0.01 3.51
CA LEU A 377 23.25 0.20 4.93
C LEU A 377 21.98 0.29 5.77
N LYS A 378 20.91 0.94 5.27
CA LYS A 378 19.60 0.94 5.93
C LYS A 378 19.04 -0.46 6.06
N SER A 379 19.11 -1.29 5.01
CA SER A 379 18.68 -2.69 5.09
C SER A 379 19.48 -3.47 6.14
N LEU A 380 20.80 -3.25 6.22
CA LEU A 380 21.67 -3.89 7.22
C LEU A 380 21.33 -3.42 8.65
N ALA A 381 21.05 -2.14 8.84
CA ALA A 381 20.70 -1.56 10.14
C ALA A 381 19.31 -2.03 10.61
N ILE A 382 18.32 -2.07 9.71
CA ILE A 382 16.98 -2.59 9.99
C ILE A 382 17.04 -4.08 10.39
N GLN A 383 17.95 -4.85 9.77
CA GLN A 383 18.15 -6.26 10.13
C GLN A 383 18.71 -6.42 11.55
N GLY A 384 19.58 -5.51 11.99
CA GLY A 384 20.18 -5.54 13.32
C GLY A 384 21.09 -6.75 13.58
N GLY A 385 21.47 -6.97 14.84
CA GLY A 385 22.28 -8.12 15.28
C GLY A 385 23.80 -7.87 15.35
N PRO A 386 24.55 -8.76 16.02
CA PRO A 386 25.98 -8.57 16.30
C PRO A 386 26.85 -8.50 15.03
N ASP A 387 26.51 -9.26 14.00
CA ASP A 387 27.24 -9.25 12.73
C ASP A 387 27.04 -7.93 11.97
N SER A 388 25.83 -7.35 12.02
CA SER A 388 25.53 -6.04 11.45
C SER A 388 26.30 -4.94 12.19
N VAL A 389 26.36 -4.98 13.52
CA VAL A 389 27.17 -4.06 14.33
C VAL A 389 28.66 -4.16 13.99
N ASP A 390 29.18 -5.38 13.84
CA ASP A 390 30.58 -5.59 13.46
C ASP A 390 30.89 -5.04 12.04
N ILE A 391 29.99 -5.25 11.07
CA ILE A 391 30.12 -4.69 9.73
C ILE A 391 30.08 -3.15 9.77
N LEU A 392 29.10 -2.56 10.46
CA LEU A 392 28.97 -1.10 10.59
C LEU A 392 30.21 -0.49 11.29
N THR A 393 30.73 -1.14 12.33
CA THR A 393 31.94 -0.72 13.03
C THR A 393 33.18 -0.78 12.14
N ARG A 394 33.33 -1.86 11.35
CA ARG A 394 34.41 -1.97 10.35
C ARG A 394 34.32 -0.90 9.27
N LEU A 395 33.12 -0.50 8.88
CA LEU A 395 32.90 0.55 7.89
C LEU A 395 33.18 1.96 8.45
N LEU A 396 32.85 2.22 9.71
CA LEU A 396 33.23 3.46 10.42
C LEU A 396 34.74 3.64 10.51
N ALA A 397 35.50 2.54 10.55
CA ALA A 397 36.97 2.57 10.56
C ALA A 397 37.59 2.91 9.18
N LYS A 398 36.85 2.83 8.06
CA LYS A 398 37.38 3.16 6.72
C LYS A 398 37.63 4.67 6.57
N HIS A 399 38.67 5.08 5.83
CA HIS A 399 39.04 6.50 5.68
C HIS A 399 38.04 7.36 4.87
N GLN A 400 37.11 6.75 4.13
CA GLN A 400 36.18 7.48 3.26
C GLN A 400 35.07 8.17 4.07
N VAL A 401 35.05 9.51 4.04
CA VAL A 401 34.10 10.35 4.80
C VAL A 401 32.63 10.07 4.41
N SER A 402 32.35 9.82 3.13
CA SER A 402 31.01 9.50 2.64
C SER A 402 30.46 8.20 3.23
N VAL A 403 31.30 7.15 3.33
CA VAL A 403 30.90 5.87 3.94
C VAL A 403 30.64 6.04 5.44
N LYS A 404 31.48 6.81 6.16
CA LYS A 404 31.24 7.10 7.57
C LYS A 404 29.91 7.83 7.79
N SER A 405 29.64 8.86 6.99
CA SER A 405 28.37 9.61 7.07
C SER A 405 27.17 8.72 6.77
N ALA A 406 27.29 7.81 5.80
CA ALA A 406 26.23 6.86 5.45
C ALA A 406 25.97 5.87 6.59
N VAL A 407 27.03 5.36 7.23
CA VAL A 407 26.91 4.47 8.39
C VAL A 407 26.30 5.18 9.59
N ILE A 408 26.70 6.42 9.88
CA ILE A 408 26.12 7.24 10.97
C ILE A 408 24.63 7.53 10.74
N LYS A 409 24.22 7.70 9.47
CA LYS A 409 22.83 7.96 9.10
C LYS A 409 21.96 6.71 9.14
N ALA A 410 22.55 5.54 8.89
CA ALA A 410 21.86 4.26 8.89
C ALA A 410 21.80 3.60 10.28
N SER A 411 22.80 3.85 11.14
CA SER A 411 22.83 3.41 12.55
C SER A 411 21.95 4.31 13.40
#